data_AF-A0A524I6U6-F1
#
_entry.id   AF-A0A524I6U6-F1
#
_cell.length_a   1.000
_cell.length_b   1.000
_cell.length_c   1.000
_cell.angle_alpha   90.00
_cell.angle_beta   90.00
_cell.angle_gamma   90.00
#
_symmetry.space_group_name_H-M   'P 1'
#
loop_
_entity.id
_entity.type
_entity.pdbx_description
1 polymer ?
#
loop_
_entity_poly.entity_id
_entity_poly.type
_entity_poly.pdbx_seq_one_letter_code
_entity_poly.pdbx_strand_id
1 'polypeptide(L)' 'LDSVQAGPGDLVLVCDEGNSARTILNDREAPVRTMVVGIVDEVQKTV' A
#
# COMPACT_ATOMS: atom_id res chain seq x y z
N LEU A 1 7.44 -1.65 2.27
CA LEU A 1 7.87 -0.72 1.19
C LEU A 1 6.80 0.35 1.01
N ASP A 2 7.20 1.51 0.51
CA ASP A 2 6.30 2.60 0.14
C ASP A 2 6.61 3.02 -1.29
N SER A 3 5.59 3.00 -2.16
CA SER A 3 5.68 3.42 -3.56
C SER A 3 4.92 4.72 -3.85
N VAL A 4 4.28 5.32 -2.84
CA VAL A 4 3.40 6.48 -2.98
C VAL A 4 3.87 7.70 -2.19
N GLN A 5 5.05 7.62 -1.58
CA GLN A 5 5.70 8.73 -0.86
C GLN A 5 4.90 9.21 0.36
N ALA A 6 4.36 8.27 1.14
CA ALA A 6 3.64 8.59 2.36
C ALA A 6 4.56 9.21 3.42
N GLY A 7 4.06 10.24 4.10
CA GLY A 7 4.71 10.92 5.20
C GLY A 7 4.24 10.43 6.58
N PRO A 8 5.00 10.71 7.65
CA PRO A 8 4.52 10.49 9.02
C PRO A 8 3.24 11.28 9.29
N GLY A 9 2.20 10.60 9.74
CA GLY A 9 0.89 11.19 10.03
C GLY A 9 -0.17 10.96 8.95
N ASP A 10 0.24 10.50 7.76
CA ASP A 10 -0.71 10.17 6.69
C ASP A 10 -1.53 8.92 7.05
N LEU A 11 -2.83 8.97 6.74
CA LEU A 11 -3.66 7.77 6.70
C LEU A 11 -3.42 7.07 5.37
N VAL A 12 -3.12 5.78 5.41
CA VAL A 12 -2.71 5.02 4.22
C VAL A 12 -3.45 3.71 4.06
N LEU A 13 -3.58 3.25 2.82
CA LEU A 13 -4.02 1.90 2.49
C LEU A 13 -2.80 0.97 2.44
N VAL A 14 -2.88 -0.13 3.17
CA VAL A 14 -1.83 -1.15 3.24
C VAL A 14 -2.29 -2.42 2.54
N CYS A 15 -1.47 -2.92 1.63
CA CYS A 15 -1.60 -4.28 1.09
C CYS A 15 -0.72 -5.21 1.92
N ASP A 16 -1.33 -6.18 2.61
CA ASP A 16 -0.64 -7.19 3.44
C ASP A 16 -0.49 -8.55 2.73
N GLU A 17 -0.53 -8.53 1.40
CA GLU A 17 -0.34 -9.71 0.56
C GLU A 17 0.91 -9.56 -0.32
N GLY A 18 1.83 -10.52 -0.22
CA GLY A 18 3.08 -10.47 -0.97
C GLY A 18 2.92 -10.60 -2.49
N ASN A 19 1.94 -11.37 -2.97
CA ASN A 19 1.76 -11.57 -4.41
C ASN A 19 1.24 -10.30 -5.11
N SER A 20 0.23 -9.65 -4.52
CA SER A 20 -0.26 -8.35 -4.97
C SER A 20 0.85 -7.28 -4.90
N ALA A 21 1.62 -7.24 -3.82
CA ALA A 21 2.74 -6.31 -3.67
C ALA A 21 3.82 -6.50 -4.77
N ARG A 22 4.17 -7.74 -5.10
CA ARG A 22 5.10 -8.06 -6.21
C ARG A 22 4.62 -7.59 -7.57
N THR A 23 3.31 -7.73 -7.82
CA THR A 23 2.69 -7.25 -9.06
C THR A 23 2.78 -5.73 -9.18
N ILE A 24 2.51 -5.01 -8.08
CA ILE A 24 2.61 -3.55 -8.02
C ILE A 24 4.05 -3.08 -8.26
N LEU A 25 5.03 -3.77 -7.70
CA LEU A 25 6.46 -3.48 -7.90
C LEU A 25 6.98 -3.90 -9.28
N ASN A 26 6.18 -4.61 -10.07
CA ASN A 26 6.60 -5.26 -11.31
C ASN A 26 7.87 -6.14 -11.13
N ASP A 27 7.96 -6.81 -9.97
CA ASP A 27 9.07 -7.69 -9.61
C ASP A 27 8.52 -8.95 -8.93
N ARG A 28 8.62 -10.08 -9.64
CA ARG A 28 8.09 -11.38 -9.19
C ARG A 28 8.90 -12.03 -8.08
N GLU A 29 10.14 -11.62 -7.87
CA GLU A 29 11.03 -12.20 -6.86
C GLU A 29 11.20 -11.26 -5.65
N ALA A 30 10.55 -10.10 -5.65
CA ALA A 30 10.68 -9.14 -4.56
C ALA A 30 10.26 -9.78 -3.20
N PRO A 31 11.14 -9.72 -2.18
CA PRO A 31 10.91 -10.33 -0.87
C PRO A 31 10.04 -9.43 0.00
N VAL A 32 8.81 -9.18 -0.46
CA VAL A 32 7.89 -8.22 0.14
C VAL A 32 6.60 -8.91 0.53
N ARG A 33 6.07 -8.57 1.71
CA ARG A 33 4.77 -9.06 2.19
C ARG A 33 3.77 -7.92 2.32
N THR A 34 4.22 -6.81 2.88
CA THR A 34 3.37 -5.68 3.23
C THR A 34 3.91 -4.40 2.59
N MET A 35 3.04 -3.62 1.94
CA MET A 35 3.41 -2.33 1.37
C MET A 35 2.28 -1.31 1.46
N VAL A 36 2.66 -0.03 1.54
CA VAL A 36 1.74 1.09 1.37
C VAL A 36 1.44 1.24 -0.12
N VAL A 37 0.15 1.23 -0.48
CA VAL A 37 -0.30 1.28 -1.88
C VAL A 37 -1.08 2.55 -2.24
N GLY A 38 -1.41 3.37 -1.25
CA GLY A 38 -2.13 4.63 -1.46
C GLY A 38 -2.25 5.46 -0.19
N ILE A 39 -2.42 6.77 -0.36
CA ILE A 39 -2.74 7.74 0.68
C ILE A 39 -4.26 7.95 0.66
N VAL A 40 -4.87 8.02 1.84
CA VAL A 40 -6.33 8.16 1.98
C VAL A 40 -6.70 9.63 2.08
N ASP A 41 -7.48 10.12 1.10
CA ASP A 41 -7.99 11.49 1.11
C ASP A 41 -9.21 11.64 2.05
N GLU A 42 -10.18 10.71 1.97
CA GLU A 42 -11.41 10.76 2.75
C GLU A 42 -11.95 9.34 3.03
N VAL A 43 -12.57 9.16 4.20
CA VAL A 43 -13.29 7.93 4.55
C VAL A 43 -14.77 8.26 4.78
N GLN A 44 -15.63 7.82 3.87
CA GLN A 44 -17.07 7.93 4.01
C GLN A 44 -17.66 6.61 4.50
N LYS A 45 -18.61 6.69 5.44
CA LYS A 45 -19.43 5.56 5.85
C LYS A 45 -20.88 5.89 5.58
N THR A 46 -21.56 4.99 4.87
CA THR A 46 -23.02 5.00 4.81
C THR A 46 -23.55 4.36 6.09
N VAL A 47 -24.45 5.05 6.77
CA VAL A 47 -25.21 4.53 7.92
C VAL A 47 -26.47 3.84 7.43
#